data_AF-A0A945TEY4-F1
#
_entry.id   AF-A0A945TEY4-F1
#
_cell.length_a   1.000
_cell.length_b   1.000
_cell.length_c   1.000
_cell.angle_alpha   90.00
_cell.angle_beta   90.00
_cell.angle_gamma   90.00
#
_symmetry.space_group_name_H-M   'P 1'
#
loop_
_entity.id
_entity.type
_entity.pdbx_description
1 polymer ?
#
loop_
_entity_poly.entity_id
_entity_poly.type
_entity_poly.pdbx_seq_one_letter_code
_entity_poly.pdbx_strand_id
1 'polypeptide(L)'
;LERYLNTLGTVAAITPLLGLLGTVIGMIKVFTAIQLEGTGNAAVLAGGISEALITTAAGLTVAIPSLFFHRYFQRKVDELVIYMEQEALKLVEVLNADRTDNADVKHPAMAQAVNR
;
A
#
# COMPACT_ATOMS: atom_id res chain seq x y z
N LEU A 1 2.56 -5.14 -9.94
CA LEU A 1 1.90 -5.80 -8.79
C LEU A 1 1.23 -4.81 -7.82
N GLU A 2 1.56 -3.51 -7.88
CA GLU A 2 1.13 -2.51 -6.88
C GLU A 2 -0.19 -1.76 -7.18
N ARG A 3 -0.85 -2.04 -8.32
CA ARG A 3 -1.93 -1.19 -8.84
C ARG A 3 -3.06 -0.94 -7.83
N TYR A 4 -3.48 -1.98 -7.11
CA TYR A 4 -4.53 -1.88 -6.08
C TYR A 4 -4.00 -1.60 -4.67
N LEU A 5 -2.69 -1.73 -4.46
CA LEU A 5 -2.05 -1.39 -3.19
C LEU A 5 -2.06 0.12 -2.96
N ASN A 6 -1.78 0.90 -3.99
CA ASN A 6 -1.75 2.37 -3.87
C ASN A 6 -3.15 2.94 -3.55
N THR A 7 -4.20 2.37 -4.15
CA THR A 7 -5.59 2.73 -3.81
C THR A 7 -5.94 2.36 -2.37
N LEU A 8 -5.48 1.21 -1.87
CA LEU A 8 -5.74 0.78 -0.50
C LEU A 8 -5.02 1.67 0.54
N GLY A 9 -3.79 2.08 0.23
CA GLY A 9 -3.04 3.05 1.03
C GLY A 9 -3.72 4.42 1.04
N THR A 10 -4.24 4.85 -0.11
CA THR A 10 -5.02 6.10 -0.22
C THR A 10 -6.29 6.07 0.63
N VAL A 11 -7.05 4.97 0.60
CA VAL A 11 -8.24 4.80 1.45
C VAL A 11 -7.83 4.86 2.93
N ALA A 12 -6.79 4.12 3.33
CA ALA A 12 -6.30 4.14 4.71
C ALA A 12 -5.91 5.55 5.19
N ALA A 13 -5.40 6.41 4.31
CA ALA A 13 -5.03 7.78 4.61
C ALA A 13 -6.23 8.75 4.66
N ILE A 14 -7.20 8.60 3.76
CA ILE A 14 -8.34 9.54 3.62
C ILE A 14 -9.43 9.26 4.65
N THR A 15 -9.67 8.00 5.01
CA THR A 15 -10.77 7.62 5.91
C THR A 15 -10.73 8.31 7.29
N PRO A 16 -9.58 8.45 8.00
CA PRO A 16 -9.52 9.23 9.24
C PRO A 16 -9.89 10.70 9.03
N LEU A 17 -9.46 11.28 7.92
CA LEU A 17 -9.75 12.67 7.58
C LEU A 17 -11.25 12.87 7.34
N LEU A 18 -11.94 11.89 6.76
CA LEU A 18 -13.41 11.89 6.63
C LEU A 18 -14.10 11.78 8.00
N GLY A 19 -13.57 10.97 8.92
CA GLY A 19 -14.11 10.89 10.28
C GLY A 19 -13.99 12.21 11.05
N LEU A 20 -12.83 12.88 10.92
CA LEU A 20 -12.58 14.22 11.43
C LEU A 20 -13.50 15.26 10.77
N LEU A 21 -13.72 15.20 9.46
CA LEU A 21 -14.69 16.07 8.78
C LEU A 21 -16.09 15.91 9.39
N GLY A 22 -16.48 14.69 9.72
CA GLY A 22 -17.74 14.41 10.42
C GLY A 22 -17.84 15.11 11.78
N THR A 23 -16.74 15.23 12.53
CA THR A 23 -16.78 15.95 13.81
C THR A 23 -17.00 17.44 13.61
N VAL A 24 -16.37 18.02 12.59
CA VAL A 24 -16.55 19.43 12.24
C VAL A 24 -18.02 19.68 11.88
N ILE A 25 -18.62 18.82 11.06
CA ILE A 25 -20.04 18.92 10.69
C ILE A 25 -20.94 18.78 11.92
N GLY A 26 -20.68 17.81 12.81
CA GLY A 26 -21.45 17.62 14.04
C GLY A 26 -21.37 18.84 14.97
N MET A 27 -20.18 19.43 15.13
CA MET A 27 -20.01 20.65 15.93
C MET A 27 -20.69 21.87 15.31
N ILE A 28 -20.74 21.98 13.97
CA ILE A 28 -21.51 23.03 13.30
C ILE A 28 -23.00 22.91 13.65
N LYS A 29 -23.57 21.68 13.61
CA LYS A 29 -24.97 21.45 14.01
C LYS A 29 -25.22 21.87 15.46
N VAL A 30 -24.30 21.54 16.37
CA VAL A 30 -24.38 21.94 17.78
C VAL A 30 -24.42 23.47 17.92
N PHE A 31 -23.52 24.19 17.25
CA PHE A 31 -23.52 25.65 17.29
C PHE A 31 -24.78 26.29 16.69
N THR A 32 -25.31 25.72 15.60
CA THR A 32 -26.58 26.18 15.02
C THR A 32 -27.75 25.98 15.98
N ALA A 33 -27.81 24.83 16.67
CA ALA A 33 -28.84 24.57 17.68
C ALA A 33 -28.76 25.57 18.85
N ILE A 34 -27.54 25.87 19.33
CA ILE A 34 -27.32 26.87 20.37
C ILE A 34 -27.79 28.26 19.93
N GLN A 35 -27.60 28.64 18.66
CA GLN A 35 -28.06 29.93 18.13
C GLN A 35 -29.59 30.04 18.05
N LEU A 36 -30.29 28.93 17.77
CA LEU A 36 -31.74 28.93 17.61
C LEU A 36 -32.50 28.76 18.92
N GLU A 37 -32.04 27.84 19.78
CA GLU A 37 -32.74 27.43 21.01
C GLU A 37 -32.10 27.99 22.29
N GLY A 38 -30.94 28.65 22.17
CA GLY A 38 -30.12 29.04 23.31
C GLY A 38 -29.36 27.86 23.91
N THR A 39 -28.64 28.11 25.01
CA THR A 39 -27.82 27.08 25.70
C THR A 39 -28.62 26.12 26.58
N GLY A 40 -29.95 26.27 26.64
CA GLY A 40 -30.82 25.57 27.60
C GLY A 40 -31.06 24.08 27.28
N ASN A 41 -30.89 23.66 26.04
CA ASN A 41 -31.18 22.29 25.62
C ASN A 41 -29.94 21.39 25.65
N ALA A 42 -29.52 21.00 26.86
CA ALA A 42 -28.34 20.16 27.08
C ALA A 42 -28.40 18.80 26.35
N ALA A 43 -29.61 18.26 26.12
CA ALA A 43 -29.79 17.01 25.40
C ALA A 43 -29.37 17.11 23.93
N VAL A 44 -29.68 18.23 23.27
CA VAL A 44 -29.31 18.48 21.86
C VAL A 44 -27.79 18.66 21.72
N LEU A 45 -27.15 19.40 22.63
CA LEU A 45 -25.68 19.50 22.66
C LEU A 45 -25.02 18.13 22.81
N ALA A 46 -25.47 17.34 23.80
CA ALA A 46 -24.92 16.02 24.06
C ALA A 46 -25.10 15.08 22.85
N GLY A 47 -26.26 15.16 22.17
CA GLY A 47 -26.53 14.41 20.96
C GLY A 47 -25.56 14.74 19.82
N GLY A 48 -25.36 16.03 19.52
CA GLY A 48 -24.47 16.45 18.42
C GLY A 48 -22.99 16.17 18.68
N ILE A 49 -22.54 16.26 19.93
CA ILE A 49 -21.18 15.86 20.33
C ILE A 49 -21.02 14.35 20.20
N SER A 50 -22.00 13.57 20.65
CA SER A 50 -21.98 12.11 20.49
C SER A 50 -21.94 11.70 19.02
N GLU A 51 -22.72 12.35 18.16
CA GLU A 51 -22.70 12.11 16.72
C GLU A 51 -21.30 12.37 16.14
N ALA A 52 -20.69 13.52 16.49
CA ALA A 52 -19.33 13.87 16.09
C ALA A 52 -18.28 12.81 16.49
N LEU A 53 -18.39 12.26 17.71
CA LEU A 53 -17.46 11.22 18.17
C LEU A 53 -17.67 9.89 17.43
N ILE A 54 -18.91 9.53 17.12
CA ILE A 54 -19.23 8.31 16.36
C ILE A 54 -18.65 8.39 14.95
N THR A 55 -18.70 9.54 14.27
CA THR A 55 -18.11 9.65 12.92
C THR A 55 -16.59 9.48 12.93
N THR A 56 -15.90 9.95 13.98
CA THR A 56 -14.46 9.69 14.16
C THR A 56 -14.20 8.20 14.38
N ALA A 57 -14.96 7.57 15.27
CA ALA A 57 -14.82 6.15 15.53
C ALA A 57 -15.05 5.32 14.26
N ALA A 58 -16.04 5.67 13.44
CA ALA A 58 -16.30 5.04 12.15
C ALA A 58 -15.12 5.20 11.17
N GLY A 59 -14.55 6.42 11.08
CA GLY A 59 -13.38 6.67 10.24
C GLY A 59 -12.16 5.84 10.66
N LEU A 60 -11.90 5.74 11.96
CA LEU A 60 -10.80 4.94 12.48
C LEU A 60 -11.02 3.43 12.30
N THR A 61 -12.27 2.97 12.45
CA THR A 61 -12.64 1.55 12.28
C THR A 61 -12.33 1.04 10.87
N VAL A 62 -12.45 1.88 9.85
CA VAL A 62 -12.12 1.51 8.46
C VAL A 62 -10.64 1.77 8.15
N ALA A 63 -10.03 2.81 8.71
CA ALA A 63 -8.63 3.16 8.46
C ALA A 63 -7.65 2.10 9.00
N ILE A 64 -7.87 1.60 10.22
CA ILE A 64 -6.97 0.66 10.89
C ILE A 64 -6.81 -0.65 10.08
N PRO A 65 -7.89 -1.37 9.70
CA PRO A 65 -7.77 -2.56 8.87
C PRO A 65 -7.16 -2.26 7.51
N SER A 66 -7.57 -1.15 6.86
CA SER A 66 -7.07 -0.78 5.53
C SER A 66 -5.55 -0.57 5.54
N LEU A 67 -5.03 0.10 6.57
CA LEU A 67 -3.58 0.31 6.75
C LEU A 67 -2.84 -1.00 7.01
N PHE A 68 -3.42 -1.88 7.84
CA PHE A 68 -2.84 -3.19 8.12
C PHE A 68 -2.70 -4.04 6.86
N PHE A 69 -3.78 -4.14 6.07
CA PHE A 69 -3.77 -4.88 4.81
C PHE A 69 -2.81 -4.26 3.78
N HIS A 70 -2.79 -2.93 3.66
CA HIS A 70 -1.87 -2.26 2.75
C HIS A 70 -0.42 -2.64 3.05
N ARG A 71 0.00 -2.61 4.32
CA ARG A 71 1.36 -3.00 4.72
C ARG A 71 1.64 -4.49 4.51
N TYR A 72 0.68 -5.35 4.79
CA TYR A 72 0.84 -6.79 4.59
C TYR A 72 1.07 -7.15 3.11
N PHE A 73 0.21 -6.61 2.23
CA PHE A 73 0.29 -6.89 0.81
C PHE A 73 1.50 -6.23 0.15
N GLN A 74 1.91 -5.05 0.60
CA GLN A 74 3.11 -4.39 0.09
C GLN A 74 4.35 -5.25 0.35
N ARG A 75 4.51 -5.76 1.57
CA ARG A 75 5.62 -6.67 1.89
C ARG A 75 5.62 -7.93 1.04
N LYS A 76 4.44 -8.51 0.77
CA LYS A 76 4.32 -9.68 -0.13
C LYS A 76 4.71 -9.37 -1.56
N VAL A 77 4.36 -8.18 -2.06
CA VAL A 77 4.74 -7.75 -3.41
C VAL A 77 6.25 -7.57 -3.49
N ASP A 78 6.86 -6.93 -2.50
CA ASP A 78 8.31 -6.73 -2.44
C ASP A 78 9.06 -8.08 -2.42
N GLU A 79 8.62 -9.04 -1.59
CA GLU A 79 9.18 -10.41 -1.58
C GLU A 79 9.06 -11.10 -2.94
N LEU A 80 7.94 -10.92 -3.64
CA LEU A 80 7.72 -11.52 -4.96
C LEU A 80 8.60 -10.88 -6.04
N VAL A 81 8.83 -9.57 -5.96
CA VAL A 81 9.73 -8.85 -6.88
C VAL A 81 11.15 -9.36 -6.70
N ILE A 82 11.64 -9.49 -5.46
CA ILE A 82 12.98 -10.03 -5.17
C ILE A 82 13.11 -11.45 -5.72
N TYR A 83 12.10 -12.30 -5.55
CA TYR A 83 12.12 -13.66 -6.09
C TYR A 83 12.21 -13.66 -7.62
N MET A 84 11.44 -12.81 -8.30
CA MET A 84 11.50 -12.67 -9.75
C MET A 84 12.86 -12.18 -10.25
N GLU A 85 13.49 -11.23 -9.54
CA GLU A 85 14.83 -10.74 -9.87
C GLU A 85 15.87 -11.87 -9.78
N GLN A 86 15.80 -12.70 -8.74
CA GLN A 86 16.70 -13.85 -8.59
C GLN A 86 16.54 -14.88 -9.70
N GLU A 87 15.30 -15.22 -10.07
CA GLU A 87 15.04 -16.16 -11.17
C GLU A 87 15.47 -15.60 -12.52
N ALA A 88 15.31 -14.29 -12.75
CA ALA A 88 15.81 -13.63 -13.95
C ALA A 88 17.35 -13.67 -14.05
N LEU A 89 18.06 -13.44 -12.93
CA LEU A 89 19.53 -13.53 -12.88
C LEU A 89 20.01 -14.96 -13.19
N LYS A 90 19.40 -15.98 -12.60
CA LYS A 90 19.72 -17.39 -12.89
C LYS A 90 19.54 -17.72 -14.37
N LEU A 91 18.45 -17.25 -14.98
CA LEU A 91 18.20 -17.47 -16.40
C LEU A 91 19.28 -16.84 -17.28
N VAL A 92 19.74 -15.64 -16.93
CA VAL A 92 20.84 -14.95 -17.63
C VAL A 92 22.16 -15.69 -17.46
N GLU A 93 22.46 -16.20 -16.27
CA GLU A 93 23.66 -17.00 -16.01
C GLU A 93 23.69 -18.28 -16.85
N VAL A 94 22.57 -19.02 -16.91
CA VAL A 94 22.45 -20.23 -17.74
C VAL A 94 22.63 -19.92 -19.22
N LEU A 95 21.98 -18.86 -19.73
CA LEU A 95 22.12 -18.46 -21.13
C LEU A 95 23.55 -18.05 -21.50
N ASN A 96 24.28 -17.42 -20.57
CA ASN A 96 25.68 -17.05 -20.77
C ASN A 96 26.62 -18.25 -20.66
N ALA A 97 26.33 -19.23 -19.80
CA ALA A 97 27.11 -20.46 -19.69
C ALA A 97 27.07 -21.28 -21.00
N ASP A 98 25.90 -21.37 -21.65
CA ASP A 98 25.75 -22.02 -22.96
C ASP A 98 26.53 -21.30 -24.08
N ARG A 99 26.72 -19.97 -23.95
CA ARG A 99 27.50 -19.17 -24.89
C ARG A 99 29.00 -19.44 -24.76
N THR A 100 29.50 -19.62 -23.54
CA THR A 100 30.93 -19.91 -23.29
C THR A 100 31.31 -21.32 -23.70
N ASP A 101 30.46 -22.32 -23.46
CA ASP A 101 30.74 -23.72 -23.86
C ASP A 101 30.81 -23.90 -25.39
N ASN A 102 29.94 -23.20 -26.14
CA ASN A 102 29.98 -23.20 -27.60
C ASN A 102 31.19 -22.46 -28.22
N ALA A 103 31.86 -21.58 -27.46
CA ALA A 103 33.04 -20.85 -27.94
C ALA A 103 34.31 -21.71 -27.86
N ASP A 104 34.43 -22.57 -26.85
CA ASP A 104 35.59 -23.47 -26.64
C ASP A 104 35.57 -24.68 -27.59
N VAL A 105 34.39 -25.18 -27.97
CA VAL A 105 34.27 -26.31 -28.92
C VAL A 105 34.77 -25.95 -30.34
N LYS A 106 34.83 -24.66 -30.71
CA LYS A 106 35.31 -24.22 -32.03
C LYS A 106 36.83 -24.09 -32.18
N HIS A 107 37.62 -24.28 -31.12
CA HIS A 107 39.09 -24.10 -31.17
C HIS A 107 40.01 -25.28 -30.72
N PRO A 108 39.63 -26.58 -30.80
CA PRO A 108 40.63 -27.65 -30.59
C PRO A 108 41.47 -27.98 -31.84
N ALA A 109 41.10 -27.50 -33.04
CA ALA A 109 41.70 -27.99 -34.30
C ALA A 109 42.95 -27.24 -34.81
N MET A 110 43.32 -26.08 -34.26
CA MET A 110 44.49 -25.31 -34.75
C MET A 110 45.80 -25.54 -33.99
N ALA A 111 45.78 -26.11 -32.79
CA ALA A 111 46.99 -26.34 -31.99
C ALA A 111 47.82 -27.57 -32.44
N GLN A 112 47.27 -28.46 -33.28
CA GLN A 112 47.97 -29.66 -33.75
C GLN A 112 48.65 -29.51 -35.12
N ALA A 113 48.50 -28.37 -35.79
CA ALA A 113 49.10 -28.13 -37.11
C ALA A 113 50.47 -27.43 -37.07
N VAL A 114 50.97 -27.06 -35.88
CA VAL A 114 52.25 -26.33 -35.70
C VAL A 114 53.40 -27.25 -35.27
N ASN A 115 53.17 -28.57 -35.20
CA ASN A 115 54.20 -29.56 -34.85
C ASN A 115 54.28 -30.72 -35.85
N ARG A 116 54.16 -30.40 -37.15
CA ARG A 116 54.58 -31.26 -38.26
C ARG A 116 55.33 -30.44 -39.30
#